data_AF-A0A1V3WZ38-F1
#
_entry.id   AF-A0A1V3WZ38-F1
#
_cell.length_a   1.000
_cell.length_b   1.000
_cell.length_c   1.000
_cell.angle_alpha   90.00
_cell.angle_beta   90.00
_cell.angle_gamma   90.00
#
_symmetry.space_group_name_H-M   'P 1'
#
loop_
_entity.id
_entity.type
_entity.pdbx_description
1 polymer ?
#
loop_
_entity_poly.entity_id
_entity_poly.type
_entity_poly.pdbx_seq_one_letter_code
_entity_poly.pdbx_strand_id
1 'polypeptide(L)'
;MLITTGGLGAGSTRQHDPLLETIHMSWLRFGHGLVLSSIVLWSGVGLMLIAWLWLGRQVLTGEATEFTMRATTAFWLAPLLLSVPVFSRDTYSYLAQGALLRDGLDPYAVGPVGNPNALLDDVSPIWTITTAPYGPAFILVAKLVTIIVGNNVVAGTMLLRLCMLPGLALLIWAAPRLAQHLGANGSIALWTCVLNPLVLIHLMGGVHNEMLMVGLMAAGIALTMQRRHVAGITLITVAIAVKATAGLALPFLFWVWMRHLRDDRGYRPPGRSWSPPRRRC
;
A
#
# COMPACT_ATOMS: atom_id res chain seq x y z
N MET A 1 -1.78 -8.58 16.66
CA MET A 1 -2.55 -8.42 17.92
C MET A 1 -2.00 -7.32 18.79
N LEU A 2 -0.76 -7.40 19.30
CA LEU A 2 -0.19 -6.34 20.16
C LEU A 2 -0.19 -4.94 19.53
N ILE A 3 0.11 -4.84 18.23
CA ILE A 3 0.06 -3.55 17.50
C ILE A 3 -1.38 -3.02 17.47
N THR A 4 -2.36 -3.87 17.21
CA THR A 4 -3.80 -3.52 17.20
C THR A 4 -4.27 -3.03 18.56
N THR A 5 -3.91 -3.74 19.63
CA THR A 5 -4.34 -3.41 21.00
C THR A 5 -3.62 -2.17 21.52
N GLY A 6 -2.30 -2.08 21.34
CA GLY A 6 -1.52 -0.89 21.68
C GLY A 6 -1.95 0.35 20.87
N GLY A 7 -2.41 0.13 19.63
CA GLY A 7 -2.95 1.19 18.76
C GLY A 7 -4.21 1.87 19.29
N LEU A 8 -4.98 1.24 20.18
CA LEU A 8 -6.15 1.87 20.81
C LEU A 8 -5.79 3.07 21.69
N GLY A 9 -4.57 3.09 22.26
CA GLY A 9 -4.07 4.22 23.03
C GLY A 9 -3.01 5.02 22.29
N ALA A 10 -1.99 4.34 21.73
CA ALA A 10 -0.80 4.94 21.14
C ALA A 10 -0.85 5.07 19.61
N GLY A 11 -1.95 4.67 18.96
CA GLY A 11 -2.18 4.93 17.55
C GLY A 11 -2.58 6.37 17.27
N SER A 12 -2.96 6.66 16.03
CA SER A 12 -3.52 7.94 15.61
C SER A 12 -4.98 8.06 16.06
N THR A 13 -5.20 8.02 17.38
CA THR A 13 -6.52 8.11 17.99
C THR A 13 -7.14 9.49 17.75
N ARG A 14 -8.47 9.52 17.66
CA ARG A 14 -9.23 10.74 17.42
C ARG A 14 -9.20 11.65 18.62
N GLN A 15 -9.27 12.97 18.43
CA GLN A 15 -9.36 13.92 19.55
C GLN A 15 -10.57 13.60 20.43
N HIS A 16 -11.75 13.48 19.81
CA HIS A 16 -12.98 13.01 20.43
C HIS A 16 -13.26 11.57 19.98
N ASP A 17 -13.15 10.61 20.91
CA ASP A 17 -13.37 9.19 20.59
C ASP A 17 -14.53 8.60 21.42
N PRO A 18 -15.77 8.74 20.93
CA PRO A 18 -16.94 8.22 21.65
C PRO A 18 -16.89 6.69 21.84
N LEU A 19 -16.13 5.94 21.03
CA LEU A 19 -16.03 4.49 21.20
C LEU A 19 -15.20 4.12 22.42
N LEU A 20 -14.05 4.78 22.63
CA LEU A 20 -13.22 4.53 23.80
C LEU A 20 -13.82 5.11 25.08
N GLU A 21 -14.55 6.21 24.97
CA GLU A 21 -15.28 6.83 26.08
C GLU A 21 -16.44 5.95 26.57
N THR A 22 -17.24 5.40 25.64
CA THR A 22 -18.39 4.55 25.98
C THR A 22 -18.00 3.22 26.62
N ILE A 23 -16.81 2.69 26.32
CA ILE A 23 -16.29 1.47 26.96
C ILE A 23 -15.37 1.76 28.15
N HIS A 24 -15.30 3.01 28.62
CA HIS A 24 -14.47 3.45 29.74
C HIS A 24 -12.96 3.14 29.59
N MET A 25 -12.45 3.09 28.36
CA MET A 25 -11.03 2.84 28.05
C MET A 25 -10.28 4.09 27.57
N SER A 26 -10.88 5.28 27.69
CA SER A 26 -10.24 6.54 27.29
C SER A 26 -8.92 6.81 28.03
N TRP A 27 -8.75 6.29 29.26
CA TRP A 27 -7.52 6.40 30.04
C TRP A 27 -6.28 5.81 29.34
N LEU A 28 -6.45 4.86 28.42
CA LEU A 28 -5.36 4.28 27.63
C LEU A 28 -4.64 5.30 26.74
N ARG A 29 -5.27 6.44 26.46
CA ARG A 29 -4.74 7.51 25.60
C ARG A 29 -3.94 8.57 26.37
N PHE A 30 -3.93 8.53 27.71
CA PHE A 30 -3.37 9.59 28.55
C PHE A 30 -2.44 9.03 29.63
N GLY A 31 -1.50 9.87 30.12
CA GLY A 31 -0.63 9.57 31.26
C GLY A 31 0.02 8.19 31.20
N HIS A 32 -0.12 7.41 32.27
CA HIS A 32 0.42 6.04 32.35
C HIS A 32 -0.24 5.06 31.37
N GLY A 33 -1.51 5.27 31.00
CA GLY A 33 -2.21 4.44 30.01
C GLY A 33 -1.59 4.59 28.62
N LEU A 34 -1.20 5.81 28.24
CA LEU A 34 -0.48 6.06 26.99
C LEU A 34 0.89 5.37 26.97
N VAL A 35 1.62 5.42 28.09
CA VAL A 35 2.91 4.75 28.22
C VAL A 35 2.74 3.23 28.07
N LEU A 36 1.77 2.64 28.76
CA LEU A 36 1.47 1.21 28.63
C LEU A 36 1.09 0.84 27.18
N SER A 37 0.19 1.60 26.56
CA SER A 37 -0.22 1.39 25.17
C SER A 37 0.95 1.50 24.20
N SER A 38 1.87 2.43 24.45
CA SER A 38 3.09 2.62 23.65
C SER A 38 4.05 1.44 23.80
N ILE A 39 4.27 0.94 25.03
CA ILE A 39 5.09 -0.25 25.28
C ILE A 39 4.50 -1.44 24.52
N VAL A 40 3.18 -1.68 24.66
CA VAL A 40 2.49 -2.79 23.97
C VAL A 40 2.61 -2.66 22.45
N LEU A 41 2.40 -1.46 21.88
CA LEU A 41 2.54 -1.18 20.46
C LEU A 41 3.96 -1.50 19.97
N TRP A 42 4.99 -0.92 20.61
CA TRP A 42 6.39 -1.06 20.19
C TRP A 42 6.94 -2.47 20.43
N SER A 43 6.53 -3.15 21.51
CA SER A 43 6.83 -4.58 21.69
C SER A 43 6.21 -5.41 20.56
N GLY A 44 4.99 -5.09 20.14
CA GLY A 44 4.36 -5.71 18.97
C GLY A 44 5.17 -5.52 17.68
N VAL A 45 5.66 -4.31 17.43
CA VAL A 45 6.55 -4.01 16.29
C VAL A 45 7.83 -4.81 16.37
N GLY A 46 8.50 -4.82 17.54
CA GLY A 46 9.74 -5.56 17.76
C GLY A 46 9.59 -7.06 17.52
N LEU A 47 8.53 -7.67 18.04
CA LEU A 47 8.22 -9.09 17.82
C LEU A 47 7.93 -9.38 16.34
N MET A 48 7.25 -8.48 15.63
CA MET A 48 7.00 -8.64 14.20
C MET A 48 8.29 -8.58 13.38
N LEU A 49 9.23 -7.68 13.73
CA LEU A 49 10.55 -7.61 13.11
C LEU A 49 11.37 -8.89 13.34
N ILE A 50 11.39 -9.39 14.58
CA ILE A 50 12.07 -10.65 14.92
C ILE A 50 11.48 -11.81 14.13
N ALA A 51 10.14 -11.91 14.09
CA ALA A 51 9.45 -12.95 13.33
C ALA A 51 9.72 -12.83 11.83
N TRP A 52 9.81 -11.61 11.29
CA TRP A 52 10.12 -11.36 9.88
C TRP A 52 11.55 -11.77 9.52
N LEU A 53 12.53 -11.49 10.37
CA LEU A 53 13.92 -11.93 10.18
C LEU A 53 14.05 -13.45 10.28
N TRP A 54 13.37 -14.07 11.25
CA TRP A 54 13.36 -15.51 11.41
C TRP A 54 12.74 -16.23 10.20
N LEU A 55 11.60 -15.72 9.72
CA LEU A 55 10.96 -16.22 8.51
C LEU A 55 11.83 -15.99 7.26
N GLY A 56 12.53 -14.87 7.17
CA GLY A 56 13.50 -14.61 6.12
C GLY A 56 14.59 -15.67 6.06
N ARG A 57 15.07 -16.12 7.24
CA ARG A 57 16.04 -17.21 7.34
C ARG A 57 15.50 -18.52 6.76
N GLN A 58 14.25 -18.88 7.06
CA GLN A 58 13.59 -20.07 6.52
C GLN A 58 13.34 -20.00 5.01
N VAL A 59 13.00 -18.81 4.51
CA VAL A 59 12.82 -18.58 3.08
C VAL A 59 14.16 -18.74 2.34
N LEU A 60 15.27 -18.30 2.93
CA LEU A 60 16.61 -18.45 2.37
C LEU A 60 17.12 -19.90 2.40
N THR A 61 16.73 -20.71 3.40
CA THR A 61 17.04 -22.15 3.44
C THR A 61 16.10 -23.00 2.58
N GLY A 62 15.08 -22.40 1.97
CA GLY A 62 14.10 -23.08 1.11
C GLY A 62 13.02 -23.85 1.87
N GLU A 63 12.94 -23.69 3.20
CA GLU A 63 11.93 -24.35 4.05
C GLU A 63 10.55 -23.70 3.95
N ALA A 64 10.49 -22.42 3.55
CA ALA A 64 9.24 -21.66 3.46
C ALA A 64 8.74 -21.48 2.01
N THR A 65 7.48 -21.85 1.80
CA THR A 65 6.83 -21.82 0.49
C THR A 65 6.10 -20.50 0.22
N GLU A 66 5.71 -20.26 -1.04
CA GLU A 66 4.84 -19.12 -1.39
C GLU A 66 3.52 -19.17 -0.62
N PHE A 67 2.97 -20.36 -0.38
CA PHE A 67 1.76 -20.53 0.40
C PHE A 67 1.95 -20.05 1.84
N THR A 68 3.06 -20.45 2.48
CA THR A 68 3.43 -19.99 3.82
C THR A 68 3.47 -18.46 3.86
N MET A 69 4.11 -17.82 2.87
CA MET A 69 4.18 -16.35 2.81
C MET A 69 2.80 -15.68 2.71
N ARG A 70 1.93 -16.19 1.83
CA ARG A 70 0.57 -15.66 1.64
C ARG A 70 -0.30 -15.86 2.89
N ALA A 71 -0.22 -17.04 3.51
CA ALA A 71 -0.93 -17.34 4.74
C ALA A 71 -0.46 -16.42 5.88
N THR A 72 0.85 -16.29 6.09
CA THR A 72 1.41 -15.39 7.11
C THR A 72 1.00 -13.94 6.87
N THR A 73 0.97 -13.49 5.60
CA THR A 73 0.48 -12.15 5.23
C THR A 73 -0.96 -11.96 5.71
N ALA A 74 -1.84 -12.91 5.42
CA ALA A 74 -3.23 -12.84 5.85
C ALA A 74 -3.37 -12.82 7.38
N PHE A 75 -2.62 -13.68 8.09
CA PHE A 75 -2.65 -13.73 9.56
C PHE A 75 -2.13 -12.46 10.23
N TRP A 76 -1.07 -11.84 9.69
CA TRP A 76 -0.52 -10.61 10.24
C TRP A 76 -1.38 -9.40 9.90
N LEU A 77 -1.98 -9.39 8.71
CA LEU A 77 -2.85 -8.33 8.25
C LEU A 77 -4.20 -8.31 8.97
N ALA A 78 -4.81 -9.47 9.20
CA ALA A 78 -6.15 -9.58 9.79
C ALA A 78 -6.37 -8.71 11.04
N PRO A 79 -5.51 -8.74 12.08
CA PRO A 79 -5.69 -7.88 13.24
C PRO A 79 -5.41 -6.40 12.95
N LEU A 80 -4.57 -6.07 11.96
CA LEU A 80 -4.29 -4.68 11.56
C LEU A 80 -5.46 -4.07 10.80
N LEU A 81 -6.29 -4.87 10.12
CA LEU A 81 -7.49 -4.37 9.45
C LEU A 81 -8.50 -3.78 10.42
N LEU A 82 -8.51 -4.29 11.66
CA LEU A 82 -9.39 -3.85 12.74
C LEU A 82 -8.75 -2.79 13.64
N SER A 83 -7.51 -2.38 13.39
CA SER A 83 -6.82 -1.41 14.25
C SER A 83 -7.25 0.02 13.94
N VAL A 84 -7.10 0.91 14.94
CA VAL A 84 -6.98 2.36 14.69
C VAL A 84 -5.79 2.58 13.74
N PRO A 85 -5.82 3.59 12.84
CA PRO A 85 -4.63 3.94 12.06
C PRO A 85 -3.41 4.10 12.97
N VAL A 86 -2.32 3.43 12.63
CA VAL A 86 -1.08 3.44 13.43
C VAL A 86 0.01 4.26 12.73
N PHE A 87 0.80 4.99 13.50
CA PHE A 87 1.97 5.78 13.07
C PHE A 87 1.73 6.95 12.10
N SER A 88 0.52 7.11 11.54
CA SER A 88 0.21 8.22 10.61
C SER A 88 -1.22 8.71 10.76
N ARG A 89 -1.43 10.02 10.50
CA ARG A 89 -2.75 10.69 10.46
C ARG A 89 -3.22 10.94 9.02
N ASP A 90 -2.50 10.47 8.02
CA ASP A 90 -2.78 10.75 6.61
C ASP A 90 -4.18 10.28 6.18
N THR A 91 -4.69 9.20 6.79
CA THR A 91 -6.06 8.73 6.53
C THR A 91 -7.12 9.82 6.76
N TYR A 92 -6.93 10.66 7.79
CA TYR A 92 -7.84 11.76 8.08
C TYR A 92 -7.75 12.84 7.01
N SER A 93 -6.53 13.17 6.55
CA SER A 93 -6.31 14.08 5.41
C SER A 93 -7.01 13.57 4.15
N TYR A 94 -6.96 12.26 3.87
CA TYR A 94 -7.62 11.66 2.71
C TYR A 94 -9.14 11.83 2.78
N LEU A 95 -9.74 11.58 3.95
CA LEU A 95 -11.18 11.78 4.14
C LEU A 95 -11.57 13.25 3.98
N ALA A 96 -10.81 14.17 4.58
CA ALA A 96 -11.09 15.60 4.46
C ALA A 96 -10.98 16.09 2.99
N GLN A 97 -9.99 15.60 2.24
CA GLN A 97 -9.85 15.91 0.80
C GLN A 97 -10.96 15.27 -0.06
N GLY A 98 -11.39 14.06 0.28
CA GLY A 98 -12.57 13.44 -0.34
C GLY A 98 -13.84 14.25 -0.08
N ALA A 99 -13.99 14.81 1.12
CA ALA A 99 -15.12 15.65 1.50
C ALA A 99 -15.10 17.01 0.78
N LEU A 100 -13.94 17.65 0.59
CA LEU A 100 -13.81 18.83 -0.27
C LEU A 100 -14.44 18.57 -1.65
N LEU A 101 -14.02 17.49 -2.33
CA LEU A 101 -14.54 17.17 -3.66
C LEU A 101 -16.00 16.73 -3.66
N ARG A 102 -16.47 16.10 -2.58
CA ARG A 102 -17.89 15.78 -2.37
C ARG A 102 -18.73 17.05 -2.32
N ASP A 103 -18.23 18.06 -1.62
CA ASP A 103 -18.95 19.30 -1.31
C ASP A 103 -18.75 20.39 -2.37
N GLY A 104 -18.18 20.02 -3.53
CA GLY A 104 -18.06 20.89 -4.71
C GLY A 104 -16.81 21.77 -4.74
N LEU A 105 -15.89 21.61 -3.79
CA LEU A 105 -14.62 22.33 -3.75
C LEU A 105 -13.53 21.54 -4.48
N ASP A 106 -12.58 22.26 -5.08
CA ASP A 106 -11.42 21.64 -5.75
C ASP A 106 -10.29 21.37 -4.73
N PRO A 107 -9.97 20.10 -4.41
CA PRO A 107 -8.89 19.76 -3.48
C PRO A 107 -7.51 20.16 -3.97
N TYR A 108 -7.35 20.47 -5.27
CA TYR A 108 -6.10 20.96 -5.85
C TYR A 108 -5.94 22.47 -5.73
N ALA A 109 -7.03 23.20 -5.44
CA ALA A 109 -7.01 24.64 -5.25
C ALA A 109 -7.16 25.05 -3.77
N VAL A 110 -7.86 24.23 -2.97
CA VAL A 110 -8.22 24.56 -1.59
C VAL A 110 -7.82 23.42 -0.65
N GLY A 111 -7.20 23.75 0.48
CA GLY A 111 -6.87 22.80 1.54
C GLY A 111 -8.07 22.43 2.42
N PRO A 112 -8.00 21.35 3.23
CA PRO A 112 -9.08 20.89 4.12
C PRO A 112 -9.76 21.96 4.97
N VAL A 113 -9.05 23.00 5.43
CA VAL A 113 -9.65 24.12 6.19
C VAL A 113 -10.76 24.86 5.44
N GLY A 114 -10.79 24.80 4.11
CA GLY A 114 -11.84 25.41 3.30
C GLY A 114 -13.19 24.71 3.39
N ASN A 115 -13.26 23.53 4.05
CA ASN A 115 -14.49 22.80 4.30
C ASN A 115 -14.58 22.34 5.76
N PRO A 116 -14.94 23.24 6.70
CA PRO A 116 -15.02 22.90 8.11
C PRO A 116 -16.11 21.86 8.39
N ASN A 117 -15.69 20.68 8.86
CA ASN A 117 -16.58 19.60 9.31
C ASN A 117 -15.81 18.62 10.22
N ALA A 118 -16.49 17.63 10.77
CA ALA A 118 -15.92 16.66 11.73
C ALA A 118 -14.71 15.84 11.19
N LEU A 119 -14.51 15.77 9.86
CA LEU A 119 -13.34 15.09 9.28
C LEU A 119 -12.05 15.91 9.42
N LEU A 120 -12.15 17.22 9.70
CA LEU A 120 -11.01 18.13 9.83
C LEU A 120 -10.30 18.01 11.18
N ASP A 121 -11.01 17.64 12.24
CA ASP A 121 -10.53 17.70 13.63
C ASP A 121 -9.27 16.84 13.87
N ASP A 122 -9.15 15.72 13.16
CA ASP A 122 -8.06 14.76 13.33
C ASP A 122 -6.95 14.90 12.28
N VAL A 123 -7.13 15.80 11.30
CA VAL A 123 -6.12 16.09 10.26
C VAL A 123 -4.87 16.67 10.93
N SER A 124 -3.70 16.20 10.51
CA SER A 124 -2.44 16.76 11.02
C SER A 124 -2.37 18.26 10.69
N PRO A 125 -1.94 19.13 11.62
CA PRO A 125 -1.94 20.59 11.42
C PRO A 125 -1.25 21.06 10.13
N ILE A 126 -0.19 20.38 9.69
CA ILE A 126 0.52 20.72 8.44
C ILE A 126 -0.31 20.45 7.18
N TRP A 127 -1.25 19.50 7.25
CA TRP A 127 -2.07 19.08 6.11
C TRP A 127 -3.39 19.85 6.00
N THR A 128 -3.79 20.60 7.03
CA THR A 128 -5.09 21.31 7.03
C THR A 128 -5.14 22.40 5.97
N ILE A 129 -4.03 23.11 5.74
CA ILE A 129 -3.91 24.20 4.75
C ILE A 129 -3.30 23.74 3.42
N THR A 130 -2.90 22.48 3.32
CA THR A 130 -2.17 21.96 2.15
C THR A 130 -3.14 21.33 1.15
N THR A 131 -3.03 21.72 -0.12
CA THR A 131 -3.81 21.14 -1.22
C THR A 131 -3.41 19.69 -1.48
N ALA A 132 -4.28 18.92 -2.11
CA ALA A 132 -4.09 17.50 -2.37
C ALA A 132 -2.85 17.23 -3.24
N PRO A 133 -1.84 16.48 -2.74
CA PRO A 133 -0.70 16.03 -3.55
C PRO A 133 -0.96 14.67 -4.21
N TYR A 134 -2.20 14.17 -4.19
CA TYR A 134 -2.57 12.84 -4.67
C TYR A 134 -3.25 12.90 -6.04
N GLY A 135 -3.14 11.83 -6.80
CA GLY A 135 -3.72 11.78 -8.13
C GLY A 135 -5.27 11.70 -8.09
N PRO A 136 -5.92 12.06 -9.21
CA PRO A 136 -7.38 12.20 -9.27
C PRO A 136 -8.15 10.89 -9.01
N ALA A 137 -7.57 9.73 -9.35
CA ALA A 137 -8.23 8.46 -9.09
C ALA A 137 -8.31 8.17 -7.58
N PHE A 138 -7.28 8.52 -6.82
CA PHE A 138 -7.32 8.34 -5.37
C PHE A 138 -8.27 9.33 -4.69
N ILE A 139 -8.27 10.58 -5.13
CA ILE A 139 -9.22 11.59 -4.62
C ILE A 139 -10.66 11.15 -4.92
N LEU A 140 -10.92 10.54 -6.08
CA LEU A 140 -12.24 9.98 -6.39
C LEU A 140 -12.61 8.82 -5.45
N VAL A 141 -11.67 7.94 -5.12
CA VAL A 141 -11.91 6.89 -4.11
C VAL A 141 -12.27 7.51 -2.76
N ALA A 142 -11.52 8.51 -2.31
CA ALA A 142 -11.81 9.21 -1.07
C ALA A 142 -13.18 9.91 -1.10
N LYS A 143 -13.55 10.55 -2.21
CA LYS A 143 -14.88 11.13 -2.42
C LYS A 143 -15.98 10.09 -2.33
N LEU A 144 -15.83 8.94 -2.99
CA LEU A 144 -16.82 7.87 -2.94
C LEU A 144 -17.01 7.35 -1.52
N VAL A 145 -15.92 7.20 -0.77
CA VAL A 145 -15.98 6.84 0.65
C VAL A 145 -16.78 7.87 1.44
N THR A 146 -16.51 9.17 1.28
CA THR A 146 -17.20 10.23 2.02
C THR A 146 -18.64 10.48 1.57
N ILE A 147 -19.02 10.05 0.35
CA ILE A 147 -20.42 9.98 -0.08
C ILE A 147 -21.14 8.86 0.68
N ILE A 148 -20.51 7.68 0.79
CA ILE A 148 -21.13 6.51 1.43
C ILE A 148 -21.26 6.69 2.95
N VAL A 149 -20.21 7.18 3.62
CA VAL A 149 -20.14 7.24 5.09
C VAL A 149 -20.40 8.63 5.66
N GLY A 150 -20.57 9.64 4.81
CA GLY A 150 -20.69 11.03 5.23
C GLY A 150 -19.42 11.51 5.95
N ASN A 151 -19.60 12.13 7.11
CA ASN A 151 -18.53 12.63 7.97
C ASN A 151 -18.15 11.65 9.10
N ASN A 152 -18.55 10.37 8.99
CA ASN A 152 -18.18 9.36 9.98
C ASN A 152 -16.72 8.92 9.80
N VAL A 153 -15.84 9.43 10.66
CA VAL A 153 -14.39 9.17 10.62
C VAL A 153 -14.07 7.68 10.76
N VAL A 154 -14.73 6.95 11.66
CA VAL A 154 -14.43 5.53 11.91
C VAL A 154 -14.82 4.69 10.71
N ALA A 155 -16.05 4.84 10.21
CA ALA A 155 -16.49 4.12 9.03
C ALA A 155 -15.68 4.50 7.79
N GLY A 156 -15.35 5.79 7.63
CA GLY A 156 -14.53 6.29 6.52
C GLY A 156 -13.11 5.72 6.52
N THR A 157 -12.44 5.71 7.68
CA THR A 157 -11.08 5.14 7.80
C THR A 157 -11.07 3.63 7.53
N MET A 158 -12.06 2.90 8.03
CA MET A 158 -12.20 1.46 7.75
C MET A 158 -12.47 1.19 6.28
N LEU A 159 -13.38 1.95 5.65
CA LEU A 159 -13.70 1.77 4.23
C LEU A 159 -12.51 2.15 3.33
N LEU A 160 -11.78 3.23 3.64
CA LEU A 160 -10.52 3.56 2.94
C LEU A 160 -9.50 2.42 3.05
N ARG A 161 -9.37 1.79 4.23
CA ARG A 161 -8.48 0.64 4.41
C ARG A 161 -8.89 -0.53 3.53
N LEU A 162 -10.18 -0.82 3.42
CA LEU A 162 -10.68 -1.84 2.49
C LEU A 162 -10.37 -1.49 1.04
N CYS A 163 -10.46 -0.20 0.66
CA CYS A 163 -10.07 0.27 -0.66
C CYS A 163 -8.57 0.08 -0.97
N MET A 164 -7.70 -0.11 0.04
CA MET A 164 -6.27 -0.40 -0.18
C MET A 164 -5.99 -1.89 -0.46
N LEU A 165 -6.89 -2.79 -0.08
CA LEU A 165 -6.72 -4.24 -0.25
C LEU A 165 -6.51 -4.70 -1.71
N PRO A 166 -7.18 -4.13 -2.73
CA PRO A 166 -6.89 -4.45 -4.12
C PRO A 166 -5.42 -4.22 -4.49
N GLY A 167 -4.81 -3.15 -3.98
CA GLY A 167 -3.39 -2.86 -4.19
C GLY A 167 -2.49 -3.95 -3.62
N LEU A 168 -2.77 -4.37 -2.37
CA LEU A 168 -2.03 -5.46 -1.73
C LEU A 168 -2.22 -6.79 -2.47
N ALA A 169 -3.44 -7.11 -2.91
CA ALA A 169 -3.73 -8.32 -3.68
C ALA A 169 -2.98 -8.35 -5.01
N LEU A 170 -2.93 -7.21 -5.72
CA LEU A 170 -2.15 -7.06 -6.94
C LEU A 170 -0.64 -7.23 -6.67
N LEU A 171 -0.13 -6.71 -5.55
CA LEU A 171 1.27 -6.89 -5.18
C LEU A 171 1.61 -8.36 -4.85
N ILE A 172 0.73 -9.06 -4.10
CA ILE A 172 0.85 -10.50 -3.83
C ILE A 172 0.86 -11.31 -5.13
N TRP A 173 0.05 -10.90 -6.10
CA TRP A 173 -0.01 -11.55 -7.41
C TRP A 173 1.23 -11.26 -8.27
N ALA A 174 1.72 -10.02 -8.26
CA ALA A 174 2.78 -9.54 -9.13
C ALA A 174 4.18 -9.95 -8.65
N ALA A 175 4.46 -9.86 -7.35
CA ALA A 175 5.78 -10.11 -6.79
C ALA A 175 6.40 -11.47 -7.20
N PRO A 176 5.73 -12.63 -7.04
CA PRO A 176 6.31 -13.91 -7.44
C PRO A 176 6.48 -14.03 -8.95
N ARG A 177 5.60 -13.43 -9.75
CA ARG A 177 5.71 -13.42 -11.23
C ARG A 177 6.91 -12.63 -11.73
N LEU A 178 7.15 -11.48 -11.11
CA LEU A 178 8.34 -10.68 -11.39
C LEU A 178 9.61 -11.41 -10.99
N ALA A 179 9.60 -12.08 -9.83
CA ALA A 179 10.73 -12.91 -9.39
C ALA A 179 11.04 -14.03 -10.39
N GLN A 180 10.02 -14.77 -10.82
CA GLN A 180 10.16 -15.85 -11.80
C GLN A 180 10.71 -15.35 -13.14
N HIS A 181 10.29 -14.17 -13.61
CA HIS A 181 10.86 -13.56 -14.81
C HIS A 181 12.34 -13.17 -14.67
N LEU A 182 12.80 -12.90 -13.46
CA LEU A 182 14.20 -12.60 -13.16
C LEU A 182 15.02 -13.84 -12.78
N GLY A 183 14.41 -15.05 -12.81
CA GLY A 183 15.06 -16.28 -12.34
C GLY A 183 15.25 -16.35 -10.82
N ALA A 184 14.51 -15.55 -10.06
CA ALA A 184 14.53 -15.49 -8.60
C ALA A 184 13.36 -16.27 -7.97
N ASN A 185 13.46 -16.53 -6.67
CA ASN A 185 12.47 -17.29 -5.91
C ASN A 185 11.26 -16.41 -5.53
N GLY A 186 10.04 -16.90 -5.83
CA GLY A 186 8.79 -16.22 -5.49
C GLY A 186 8.54 -16.02 -3.99
N SER A 187 8.97 -16.97 -3.14
CA SER A 187 8.89 -16.84 -1.68
C SER A 187 9.75 -15.68 -1.18
N ILE A 188 10.97 -15.52 -1.72
CA ILE A 188 11.86 -14.39 -1.36
C ILE A 188 11.18 -13.07 -1.74
N ALA A 189 10.61 -12.98 -2.94
CA ALA A 189 9.92 -11.77 -3.37
C ALA A 189 8.69 -11.43 -2.50
N LEU A 190 7.89 -12.41 -2.11
CA LEU A 190 6.77 -12.19 -1.18
C LEU A 190 7.25 -11.74 0.20
N TRP A 191 8.30 -12.36 0.73
CA TRP A 191 8.89 -11.97 2.02
C TRP A 191 9.42 -10.53 2.02
N THR A 192 10.13 -10.12 0.96
CA THR A 192 10.73 -8.79 0.85
C THR A 192 9.74 -7.70 0.45
N CYS A 193 8.79 -7.99 -0.45
CA CYS A 193 7.91 -6.97 -1.04
C CYS A 193 6.52 -6.90 -0.40
N VAL A 194 5.99 -8.01 0.13
CA VAL A 194 4.62 -8.06 0.69
C VAL A 194 4.67 -8.15 2.20
N LEU A 195 5.36 -9.15 2.74
CA LEU A 195 5.45 -9.40 4.17
C LEU A 195 6.43 -8.45 4.87
N ASN A 196 6.92 -7.43 4.15
CA ASN A 196 7.74 -6.38 4.71
C ASN A 196 6.98 -5.67 5.84
N PRO A 197 7.56 -5.58 7.04
CA PRO A 197 6.96 -4.89 8.17
C PRO A 197 6.49 -3.48 7.86
N LEU A 198 7.21 -2.76 6.99
CA LEU A 198 6.81 -1.43 6.53
C LEU A 198 5.51 -1.48 5.69
N VAL A 199 5.36 -2.46 4.81
CA VAL A 199 4.12 -2.61 4.02
C VAL A 199 2.94 -2.91 4.93
N LEU A 200 3.09 -3.81 5.89
CA LEU A 200 1.97 -4.19 6.76
C LEU A 200 1.64 -3.10 7.79
N ILE A 201 2.63 -2.56 8.49
CA ILE A 201 2.39 -1.56 9.54
C ILE A 201 2.10 -0.20 8.93
N HIS A 202 2.95 0.28 8.04
CA HIS A 202 2.84 1.63 7.52
C HIS A 202 1.79 1.69 6.41
N LEU A 203 1.88 0.84 5.39
CA LEU A 203 0.93 0.94 4.27
C LEU A 203 -0.50 0.52 4.65
N MET A 204 -0.65 -0.65 5.27
CA MET A 204 -1.98 -1.16 5.64
C MET A 204 -2.46 -0.63 7.00
N GLY A 205 -1.61 -0.69 8.02
CA GLY A 205 -1.96 -0.19 9.36
C GLY A 205 -2.22 1.32 9.38
N GLY A 206 -1.38 2.11 8.71
CA GLY A 206 -1.52 3.56 8.54
C GLY A 206 -2.48 3.99 7.41
N VAL A 207 -3.03 3.04 6.64
CA VAL A 207 -4.00 3.27 5.55
C VAL A 207 -3.47 4.24 4.49
N HIS A 208 -2.25 4.01 4.04
CA HIS A 208 -1.55 4.86 3.09
C HIS A 208 -1.93 4.52 1.64
N ASN A 209 -2.15 5.56 0.83
CA ASN A 209 -2.61 5.40 -0.55
C ASN A 209 -1.58 4.77 -1.49
N GLU A 210 -0.31 4.78 -1.09
CA GLU A 210 0.80 4.15 -1.80
C GLU A 210 0.57 2.66 -2.00
N MET A 211 -0.22 1.99 -1.15
CA MET A 211 -0.54 0.58 -1.33
C MET A 211 -1.24 0.31 -2.66
N LEU A 212 -2.22 1.14 -3.03
CA LEU A 212 -2.90 1.04 -4.32
C LEU A 212 -1.94 1.30 -5.48
N MET A 213 -1.15 2.37 -5.38
CA MET A 213 -0.21 2.74 -6.43
C MET A 213 0.85 1.64 -6.66
N VAL A 214 1.48 1.14 -5.60
CA VAL A 214 2.52 0.10 -5.69
C VAL A 214 1.94 -1.21 -6.24
N GLY A 215 0.74 -1.60 -5.81
CA GLY A 215 0.05 -2.78 -6.33
C GLY A 215 -0.24 -2.71 -7.82
N LEU A 216 -0.85 -1.61 -8.26
CA LEU A 216 -1.14 -1.34 -9.68
C LEU A 216 0.14 -1.27 -10.51
N MET A 217 1.16 -0.58 -10.00
CA MET A 217 2.45 -0.45 -10.68
C MET A 217 3.14 -1.81 -10.83
N ALA A 218 3.24 -2.60 -9.75
CA ALA A 218 3.85 -3.93 -9.79
C ALA A 218 3.10 -4.87 -10.75
N ALA A 219 1.77 -4.85 -10.72
CA ALA A 219 0.96 -5.64 -11.65
C ALA A 219 1.14 -5.20 -13.10
N GLY A 220 1.23 -3.89 -13.36
CA GLY A 220 1.48 -3.35 -14.70
C GLY A 220 2.85 -3.74 -15.24
N ILE A 221 3.89 -3.70 -14.41
CA ILE A 221 5.24 -4.20 -14.75
C ILE A 221 5.17 -5.70 -15.07
N ALA A 222 4.52 -6.50 -14.22
CA ALA A 222 4.40 -7.95 -14.42
C ALA A 222 3.70 -8.30 -15.74
N LEU A 223 2.60 -7.61 -16.08
CA LEU A 223 1.91 -7.80 -17.36
C LEU A 223 2.79 -7.39 -18.55
N THR A 224 3.56 -6.31 -18.42
CA THR A 224 4.47 -5.87 -19.48
C THR A 224 5.58 -6.91 -19.74
N MET A 225 6.13 -7.52 -18.68
CA MET A 225 7.11 -8.61 -18.81
C MET A 225 6.51 -9.84 -19.51
N GLN A 226 5.21 -10.10 -19.32
CA GLN A 226 4.46 -11.16 -19.98
C GLN A 226 4.02 -10.81 -21.42
N ARG A 227 4.61 -9.77 -22.03
CA ARG A 227 4.25 -9.23 -23.36
C ARG A 227 2.82 -8.68 -23.46
N ARG A 228 2.10 -8.48 -22.36
CA ARG A 228 0.77 -7.84 -22.32
C ARG A 228 0.90 -6.33 -22.16
N HIS A 229 1.59 -5.70 -23.12
CA HIS A 229 2.03 -4.29 -23.04
C HIS A 229 0.90 -3.30 -22.81
N VAL A 230 -0.20 -3.41 -23.56
CA VAL A 230 -1.34 -2.49 -23.44
C VAL A 230 -1.91 -2.54 -22.02
N ALA A 231 -2.23 -3.74 -21.53
CA ALA A 231 -2.76 -3.91 -20.17
C ALA A 231 -1.77 -3.43 -19.09
N GLY A 232 -0.48 -3.69 -19.28
CA GLY A 232 0.57 -3.24 -18.37
C GLY A 232 0.68 -1.72 -18.26
N ILE A 233 0.68 -1.03 -19.40
CA ILE A 233 0.72 0.43 -19.47
C ILE A 233 -0.57 1.02 -18.91
N THR A 234 -1.74 0.47 -19.25
CA THR A 234 -3.03 0.92 -18.70
C THR A 234 -3.03 0.87 -17.18
N LEU A 235 -2.57 -0.23 -16.55
CA LEU A 235 -2.50 -0.30 -15.09
C LEU A 235 -1.56 0.75 -14.48
N ILE A 236 -0.45 1.08 -15.16
CA ILE A 236 0.48 2.11 -14.66
C ILE A 236 -0.07 3.50 -14.86
N THR A 237 -0.80 3.77 -15.94
CA THR A 237 -1.55 5.01 -16.09
C THR A 237 -2.57 5.19 -14.96
N VAL A 238 -3.27 4.12 -14.57
CA VAL A 238 -4.15 4.16 -13.39
C VAL A 238 -3.34 4.37 -12.10
N ALA A 239 -2.17 3.74 -11.96
CA ALA A 239 -1.27 3.95 -10.82
C ALA A 239 -0.77 5.41 -10.71
N ILE A 240 -0.47 6.06 -11.83
CA ILE A 240 -0.12 7.49 -11.90
C ILE A 240 -1.29 8.34 -11.42
N ALA A 241 -2.51 7.98 -11.85
CA ALA A 241 -3.73 8.64 -11.41
C ALA A 241 -4.02 8.41 -9.91
N VAL A 242 -3.41 7.42 -9.25
CA VAL A 242 -3.40 7.30 -7.78
C VAL A 242 -2.30 8.18 -7.19
N LYS A 243 -1.07 8.05 -7.70
CA LYS A 243 0.09 8.84 -7.27
C LYS A 243 1.11 8.98 -8.40
N ALA A 244 1.51 10.22 -8.69
CA ALA A 244 2.34 10.57 -9.84
C ALA A 244 3.69 9.84 -9.90
N THR A 245 4.24 9.45 -8.75
CA THR A 245 5.54 8.74 -8.66
C THR A 245 5.55 7.41 -9.39
N ALA A 246 4.40 6.77 -9.64
CA ALA A 246 4.31 5.58 -10.49
C ALA A 246 4.79 5.81 -11.94
N GLY A 247 4.76 7.06 -12.41
CA GLY A 247 5.18 7.43 -13.76
C GLY A 247 6.65 7.17 -14.04
N LEU A 248 7.46 7.07 -12.99
CA LEU A 248 8.88 6.70 -13.10
C LEU A 248 9.09 5.33 -13.76
N ALA A 249 8.11 4.42 -13.71
CA ALA A 249 8.21 3.11 -14.35
C ALA A 249 8.03 3.15 -15.88
N LEU A 250 7.30 4.14 -16.42
CA LEU A 250 6.89 4.15 -17.84
C LEU A 250 8.07 4.13 -18.84
N PRO A 251 9.14 4.94 -18.68
CA PRO A 251 10.26 4.93 -19.62
C PRO A 251 10.93 3.55 -19.74
N PHE A 252 11.06 2.84 -18.61
CA PHE A 252 11.65 1.50 -18.58
C PHE A 252 10.76 0.46 -19.27
N LEU A 253 9.44 0.58 -19.12
CA LEU A 253 8.51 -0.34 -19.75
C LEU A 253 8.31 -0.08 -21.23
N PHE A 254 8.39 1.18 -21.65
CA PHE A 254 8.48 1.52 -23.05
C PHE A 254 9.72 0.87 -23.69
N TRP A 255 10.87 0.94 -23.02
CA TRP A 255 12.09 0.26 -23.47
C TRP A 255 11.92 -1.25 -23.60
N VAL A 256 11.28 -1.89 -22.62
CA VAL A 256 10.97 -3.33 -22.65
C VAL A 256 10.04 -3.67 -23.82
N TRP A 257 9.01 -2.86 -24.05
CA TRP A 257 8.10 -3.06 -25.19
C TRP A 257 8.84 -2.94 -26.53
N MET A 258 9.67 -1.92 -26.69
CA MET A 258 10.49 -1.75 -27.90
C MET A 258 11.42 -2.95 -28.14
N ARG A 259 11.98 -3.52 -27.07
CA ARG A 259 12.78 -4.76 -27.16
C ARG A 259 11.93 -5.95 -27.62
N HIS A 260 10.75 -6.16 -27.05
CA HIS A 260 9.87 -7.25 -27.46
C HIS A 260 9.43 -7.12 -28.92
N LEU A 261 9.11 -5.91 -29.38
CA LEU A 261 8.77 -5.65 -30.79
C LEU A 261 9.93 -5.94 -31.73
N ARG A 262 11.16 -5.61 -31.31
CA ARG A 262 12.37 -5.94 -32.08
C ARG A 262 12.57 -7.44 -32.21
N ASP A 263 12.38 -8.17 -31.12
CA ASP A 263 12.48 -9.63 -31.09
C ASP A 263 11.40 -10.27 -31.99
N ASP A 264 10.16 -9.76 -31.94
CA ASP A 264 9.04 -10.25 -32.75
C ASP A 264 9.23 -9.98 -34.25
N ARG A 265 9.82 -8.83 -34.60
CA ARG A 265 10.14 -8.45 -36.00
C ARG A 265 11.42 -9.10 -36.54
N GLY A 266 12.11 -9.92 -35.74
CA GLY A 266 13.33 -10.61 -36.17
C GLY A 266 14.50 -9.68 -36.48
N TYR A 267 14.49 -8.43 -35.97
CA TYR A 267 15.50 -7.43 -36.29
C TYR A 267 16.82 -7.75 -35.55
N ARG A 268 17.57 -8.70 -36.11
CA ARG A 268 18.91 -9.05 -35.64
C ARG A 268 19.86 -7.91 -36.00
N PRO A 269 20.74 -7.49 -35.07
CA PRO A 269 21.77 -6.51 -35.42
C PRO A 269 22.64 -7.10 -36.55
N PRO A 270 22.97 -6.33 -37.60
CA PRO A 270 23.88 -6.80 -38.63
C PRO A 270 25.26 -7.02 -37.98
N GLY A 271 25.69 -8.29 -37.84
CA GLY A 271 27.01 -8.61 -37.30
C GLY A 271 27.17 -9.93 -36.53
N ARG A 272 26.09 -10.64 -36.15
CA ARG A 272 26.24 -12.02 -35.64
C ARG A 272 26.23 -13.01 -36.80
N SER A 273 27.42 -13.34 -37.31
CA SER A 273 27.64 -14.43 -38.26
C SER A 273 27.10 -15.74 -37.70
N TRP A 274 26.30 -16.43 -38.50
CA TRP A 274 25.82 -17.78 -38.25
C TRP A 274 27.01 -18.73 -38.05
N SER A 275 27.09 -19.39 -36.89
CA SER A 275 27.93 -20.56 -36.68
C SER A 275 27.04 -21.81 -36.68
N PRO A 276 27.27 -22.77 -37.60
CA PRO A 276 26.47 -24.00 -37.64
C PRO A 276 26.66 -24.80 -36.35
N PRO A 277 25.64 -25.59 -35.94
CA PRO A 277 25.79 -26.51 -34.83
C PRO A 277 26.90 -27.51 -35.16
N ARG A 278 27.95 -27.52 -34.32
CA ARG A 278 28.97 -28.57 -34.35
C ARG A 278 28.27 -29.89 -34.07
N ARG A 279 28.09 -30.72 -35.10
CA ARG A 279 27.74 -32.13 -34.93
C ARG A 279 28.83 -32.74 -34.05
N ARG A 280 28.45 -33.24 -32.89
CA ARG A 280 29.33 -34.12 -32.11
C ARG A 280 29.37 -35.45 -32.87
N CYS A 281 30.54 -35.81 -33.39
CA CYS A 281 30.86 -37.19 -33.73
C CYS A 281 31.11 -37.97 -32.44
#